data_AF-A0A8H4LR56-F1
#
_entry.id   AF-A0A8H4LR56-F1
#
_cell.length_a   1.000
_cell.length_b   1.000
_cell.length_c   1.000
_cell.angle_alpha   90.00
_cell.angle_beta   90.00
_cell.angle_gamma   90.00
#
_symmetry.space_group_name_H-M   'P 1'
#
loop_
_entity.id
_entity.type
_entity.pdbx_description
1 polymer ?
#
loop_
_entity_poly.entity_id
_entity_poly.type
_entity_poly.pdbx_seq_one_letter_code
_entity_poly.pdbx_strand_id
1 'polypeptide(L)'
;MVSPVIPIALAVGFALGGVFVAWSYSSPREYLKHVPQESLLSPLGLICYSHEKLAQLQPSPPDKAVTLFSVLRLDHTQLPFYPADDCAYPYSPNYYLAKAAISNAWLEITDAHDGSMVMWRDVFAAAAATLLNDTSRVVYMKEILPKMEATKGDAERVWRDICA
;
A
#
# COMPACT_ATOMS: atom_id res chain seq x y z
N MET A 1 -43.99 -3.39 -41.65
CA MET A 1 -43.89 -1.92 -41.54
C MET A 1 -43.51 -1.59 -40.11
N VAL A 2 -42.35 -0.93 -39.96
CA VAL A 2 -41.86 -0.10 -38.83
C VAL A 2 -41.53 -0.78 -37.49
N SER A 3 -40.24 -0.78 -37.15
CA SER A 3 -39.67 -0.97 -35.81
C SER A 3 -40.18 0.06 -34.81
N PRO A 4 -40.32 -0.28 -33.52
CA PRO A 4 -40.25 0.73 -32.47
C PRO A 4 -38.80 0.93 -32.02
N VAL A 5 -38.25 2.09 -32.41
CA VAL A 5 -37.10 2.74 -31.78
C VAL A 5 -37.54 3.15 -30.37
N ILE A 6 -36.85 2.68 -29.33
CA ILE A 6 -37.03 3.15 -27.95
C ILE A 6 -36.01 4.28 -27.72
N PRO A 7 -36.45 5.52 -27.44
CA PRO A 7 -35.57 6.57 -26.94
C PRO A 7 -35.52 6.49 -25.42
N ILE A 8 -34.37 6.18 -24.83
CA ILE A 8 -34.14 6.41 -23.39
C ILE A 8 -33.36 7.71 -23.26
N ALA A 9 -34.10 8.73 -22.82
CA ALA A 9 -33.59 10.03 -22.43
C ALA A 9 -32.74 9.93 -21.15
N LEU A 10 -31.67 10.73 -21.12
CA LEU A 10 -30.96 11.10 -19.90
C LEU A 10 -31.91 11.75 -18.88
N ALA A 11 -31.79 11.36 -17.62
CA ALA A 11 -32.17 12.19 -16.49
C ALA A 11 -31.05 12.14 -15.43
N VAL A 12 -30.32 13.25 -15.34
CA VAL A 12 -29.36 13.60 -14.31
C VAL A 12 -30.12 13.85 -13.00
N GLY A 13 -29.75 13.15 -11.93
CA GLY A 13 -30.29 13.35 -10.58
C GLY A 13 -29.19 13.69 -9.59
N PHE A 14 -29.01 14.99 -9.33
CA PHE A 14 -28.30 15.49 -8.16
C PHE A 14 -29.15 15.22 -6.90
N ALA A 15 -28.56 14.57 -5.89
CA ALA A 15 -29.08 14.58 -4.54
C ALA A 15 -27.93 14.91 -3.56
N LEU A 16 -27.80 16.21 -3.28
CA LEU A 16 -27.11 16.76 -2.11
C LEU A 16 -27.98 16.48 -0.88
N GLY A 17 -27.41 15.88 0.18
CA GLY A 17 -28.17 15.59 1.39
C GLY A 17 -27.37 14.94 2.51
N GLY A 18 -26.44 15.72 3.08
CA GLY A 18 -25.69 15.56 4.32
C GLY A 18 -25.84 14.31 5.20
N VAL A 19 -24.71 13.60 5.39
CA VAL A 19 -24.27 13.11 6.70
C VAL A 19 -22.76 13.35 6.78
N PHE A 20 -22.36 14.46 7.40
CA PHE A 20 -21.00 14.72 7.84
C PHE A 20 -21.07 15.14 9.31
N VAL A 21 -19.99 14.82 10.04
CA VAL A 21 -19.69 15.14 11.44
C VAL A 21 -20.11 14.07 12.46
N ALA A 22 -19.17 13.18 12.76
CA ALA A 22 -18.56 13.02 14.09
C ALA A 22 -17.95 11.61 14.28
N TRP A 23 -16.79 11.34 13.65
CA TRP A 23 -15.85 10.37 14.21
C TRP A 23 -14.61 11.11 14.65
N SER A 24 -14.73 11.62 15.87
CA SER A 24 -13.71 12.23 16.69
C SER A 24 -12.60 11.23 17.01
N TYR A 25 -11.40 11.50 16.50
CA TYR A 25 -10.16 11.55 17.29
C TYR A 25 -9.91 10.45 18.34
N SER A 26 -10.07 9.17 18.00
CA SER A 26 -9.39 8.10 18.73
C SER A 26 -7.94 7.98 18.22
N SER A 27 -7.04 8.72 18.87
CA SER A 27 -5.60 8.67 18.63
C SER A 27 -5.07 7.23 18.71
N PRO A 28 -4.33 6.72 17.70
CA PRO A 28 -3.71 5.39 17.79
C PRO A 28 -2.43 5.38 18.66
N ARG A 29 -2.31 6.29 19.64
CA ARG A 29 -1.07 6.54 20.38
C ARG A 29 -0.69 5.44 21.38
N GLU A 30 -1.60 4.53 21.74
CA GLU A 30 -1.33 3.55 22.81
C GLU A 30 -0.66 2.25 22.35
N TYR A 31 -0.64 1.93 21.06
CA TYR A 31 -0.01 0.70 20.56
C TYR A 31 1.49 0.82 20.25
N LEU A 32 2.07 2.02 20.33
CA LEU A 32 3.48 2.28 19.99
C LEU A 32 4.45 2.16 21.19
N LYS A 33 3.99 1.70 22.35
CA LYS A 33 4.74 1.90 23.60
C LYS A 33 6.01 1.05 23.74
N HIS A 34 6.27 0.05 22.90
CA HIS A 34 7.37 -0.91 23.09
C HIS A 34 8.26 -1.17 21.85
N VAL A 35 8.31 -0.26 20.87
CA VAL A 35 9.32 -0.34 19.79
C VAL A 35 10.23 0.88 19.89
N PRO A 36 11.58 0.73 19.82
CA PRO A 36 12.50 1.85 19.83
C PRO A 36 12.08 2.89 18.79
N GLN A 37 11.58 4.03 19.27
CA GLN A 37 10.79 4.97 18.47
C GLN A 37 11.66 5.80 17.50
N GLU A 38 12.99 5.74 17.64
CA GLU A 38 13.93 6.54 16.86
C GLU A 38 14.31 5.91 15.50
N SER A 39 14.20 4.60 15.30
CA SER A 39 14.59 3.96 14.01
C SER A 39 13.46 3.90 12.97
N LEU A 40 12.21 3.75 13.43
CA LEU A 40 11.02 3.59 12.56
C LEU A 40 10.62 4.88 11.81
N LEU A 41 11.17 6.03 12.20
CA LEU A 41 10.91 7.30 11.50
C LEU A 41 11.79 7.48 10.25
N SER A 42 12.82 6.65 10.07
CA SER A 42 13.64 6.69 8.86
C SER A 42 12.95 5.93 7.71
N PRO A 43 13.11 6.38 6.44
CA PRO A 43 12.54 5.68 5.29
C PRO A 43 12.98 4.21 5.19
N LEU A 44 14.25 3.93 5.49
CA LEU A 44 14.78 2.57 5.53
C LEU A 44 14.21 1.78 6.71
N GLY A 45 14.03 2.40 7.88
CA GLY A 45 13.40 1.77 9.03
C GLY A 45 11.97 1.30 8.76
N LEU A 46 11.17 2.09 8.02
CA LEU A 46 9.83 1.69 7.58
C LEU A 46 9.87 0.46 6.64
N ILE A 47 10.79 0.49 5.67
CA ILE A 47 10.99 -0.62 4.72
C ILE A 47 11.39 -1.90 5.48
N CYS A 48 12.41 -1.80 6.34
CA CYS A 48 12.91 -2.92 7.15
C CYS A 48 11.80 -3.52 8.04
N TYR A 49 11.09 -2.67 8.77
CA TYR A 49 9.99 -3.09 9.63
C TYR A 49 8.89 -3.83 8.85
N SER A 50 8.52 -3.30 7.68
CA SER A 50 7.47 -3.91 6.86
C SER A 50 7.88 -5.28 6.32
N HIS A 51 9.14 -5.43 5.89
CA HIS A 51 9.66 -6.71 5.44
C HIS A 51 9.88 -7.70 6.58
N GLU A 52 10.28 -7.24 7.77
CA GLU A 52 10.37 -8.08 8.97
C GLU A 52 9.00 -8.67 9.33
N LYS A 53 7.96 -7.83 9.33
CA LYS A 53 6.57 -8.28 9.58
C LYS A 53 6.09 -9.27 8.54
N LEU A 54 6.43 -9.05 7.27
CA LEU A 54 6.09 -9.97 6.20
C LEU A 54 6.80 -11.32 6.36
N ALA A 55 8.09 -11.32 6.69
CA ALA A 55 8.89 -12.54 6.87
C ALA A 55 8.40 -13.39 8.05
N GLN A 56 7.88 -12.75 9.12
CA GLN A 56 7.27 -13.47 10.26
C GLN A 56 6.06 -14.33 9.85
N LEU A 57 5.36 -13.97 8.76
CA LEU A 57 4.21 -14.71 8.24
C LEU A 57 4.54 -15.71 7.13
N GLN A 58 5.74 -15.62 6.55
CA GLN A 58 6.21 -16.47 5.46
C GLN A 58 7.53 -17.13 5.86
N PRO A 59 7.51 -18.20 6.68
CA PRO A 59 8.71 -18.84 7.21
C PRO A 59 9.55 -19.58 6.15
N SER A 60 9.12 -19.59 4.89
CA SER A 60 9.87 -20.15 3.77
C SER A 60 9.81 -19.20 2.58
N PRO A 61 10.94 -18.96 1.89
CA PRO A 61 10.99 -18.04 0.78
C PRO A 61 10.09 -18.53 -0.36
N PRO A 62 9.13 -17.71 -0.81
CA PRO A 62 8.24 -18.07 -1.92
C PRO A 62 9.01 -18.10 -3.25
N ASP A 63 8.55 -18.92 -4.20
CA ASP A 63 9.12 -19.03 -5.56
C ASP A 63 9.17 -17.67 -6.30
N LYS A 64 8.30 -16.73 -5.90
CA LYS A 64 8.29 -15.34 -6.36
C LYS A 64 8.48 -14.42 -5.17
N ALA A 65 9.31 -13.38 -5.36
CA ALA A 65 9.50 -12.32 -4.38
C ALA A 65 8.14 -11.72 -3.95
N VAL A 66 7.84 -11.76 -2.65
CA VAL A 66 6.68 -11.05 -2.10
C VAL A 66 7.12 -9.64 -1.72
N THR A 67 6.58 -8.68 -2.45
CA THR A 67 6.88 -7.25 -2.34
C THR A 67 5.76 -6.52 -1.61
N LEU A 68 6.02 -5.32 -1.09
CA LEU A 68 4.98 -4.52 -0.42
C LEU A 68 3.81 -4.17 -1.37
N PHE A 69 4.10 -4.00 -2.66
CA PHE A 69 3.06 -3.84 -3.69
C PHE A 69 2.21 -5.10 -3.84
N SER A 70 2.83 -6.28 -3.93
CA SER A 70 2.10 -7.54 -4.05
C SER A 70 1.24 -7.85 -2.81
N VAL A 71 1.71 -7.45 -1.62
CA VAL A 71 0.96 -7.57 -0.36
C VAL A 71 -0.35 -6.78 -0.44
N LEU A 72 -0.34 -5.59 -1.03
CA LEU A 72 -1.54 -4.78 -1.25
C LEU A 72 -2.22 -5.04 -2.60
N ARG A 73 -1.81 -6.06 -3.36
CA ARG A 73 -2.32 -6.38 -4.72
C ARG A 73 -2.23 -5.20 -5.70
N LEU A 74 -1.21 -4.37 -5.55
CA LEU A 74 -0.90 -3.26 -6.43
C LEU A 74 0.16 -3.66 -7.48
N ASP A 75 0.07 -3.06 -8.67
CA ASP A 75 1.07 -3.22 -9.73
C ASP A 75 1.93 -1.95 -9.85
N HIS A 76 3.18 -2.04 -9.42
CA HIS A 76 4.12 -0.91 -9.43
C HIS A 76 4.65 -0.55 -10.83
N THR A 77 4.42 -1.41 -11.84
CA THR A 77 4.87 -1.20 -13.23
C THR A 77 3.90 -0.34 -14.04
N GLN A 78 2.72 -0.05 -13.48
CA GLN A 78 1.66 0.71 -14.14
C GLN A 78 1.47 2.08 -13.48
N LEU A 79 0.73 2.96 -14.17
CA LEU A 79 0.19 4.16 -13.54
C LEU A 79 -0.67 3.77 -12.33
N PRO A 80 -0.62 4.52 -11.21
CA PRO A 80 0.09 5.79 -11.02
C PRO A 80 1.53 5.64 -10.48
N PHE A 81 2.05 4.42 -10.35
CA PHE A 81 3.33 4.16 -9.69
C PHE A 81 4.53 4.32 -10.65
N TYR A 82 4.32 4.13 -11.95
CA TYR A 82 5.37 4.29 -12.96
C TYR A 82 5.28 5.64 -13.71
N PRO A 83 6.39 6.38 -13.86
CA PRO A 83 7.71 6.15 -13.27
C PRO A 83 7.74 6.48 -11.76
N ALA A 84 8.63 5.84 -11.01
CA ALA A 84 8.69 5.95 -9.55
C ALA A 84 8.80 7.40 -9.03
N ASP A 85 9.52 8.26 -9.76
CA ASP A 85 9.70 9.66 -9.37
C ASP A 85 8.39 10.47 -9.44
N ASP A 86 7.52 10.18 -10.41
CA ASP A 86 6.26 10.91 -10.62
C ASP A 86 5.24 10.60 -9.51
N CYS A 87 5.25 9.38 -8.99
CA CYS A 87 4.33 8.98 -7.92
C CYS A 87 4.73 9.54 -6.56
N ALA A 88 5.93 10.13 -6.44
CA ALA A 88 6.46 10.65 -5.18
C ALA A 88 6.75 12.15 -5.17
N TYR A 89 6.71 12.79 -6.33
CA TYR A 89 6.77 14.24 -6.41
C TYR A 89 5.45 14.86 -5.90
N PRO A 90 5.47 15.57 -4.74
CA PRO A 90 4.27 16.27 -4.27
C PRO A 90 3.80 17.20 -5.39
N TYR A 91 2.50 17.26 -5.66
CA TYR A 91 1.86 18.03 -6.74
C TYR A 91 1.77 17.37 -8.13
N SER A 92 2.35 16.19 -8.35
CA SER A 92 2.07 15.39 -9.55
C SER A 92 0.65 14.78 -9.50
N PRO A 93 -0.10 14.68 -10.61
CA PRO A 93 -1.33 13.89 -10.64
C PRO A 93 -1.11 12.45 -10.17
N ASN A 94 0.02 11.84 -10.53
CA ASN A 94 0.39 10.48 -10.14
C ASN A 94 0.63 10.36 -8.63
N TYR A 95 1.10 11.42 -7.97
CA TYR A 95 1.24 11.44 -6.52
C TYR A 95 -0.08 11.24 -5.78
N TYR A 96 -1.11 12.00 -6.17
CA TYR A 96 -2.43 11.89 -5.56
C TYR A 96 -3.11 10.56 -5.89
N LEU A 97 -2.98 10.11 -7.15
CA LEU A 97 -3.52 8.83 -7.59
C LEU A 97 -2.85 7.66 -6.86
N ALA A 98 -1.52 7.69 -6.65
CA ALA A 98 -0.80 6.66 -5.94
C ALA A 98 -1.25 6.57 -4.47
N LYS A 99 -1.38 7.70 -3.78
CA LYS A 99 -1.87 7.72 -2.39
C LYS A 99 -3.30 7.21 -2.27
N ALA A 100 -4.16 7.56 -3.23
CA ALA A 100 -5.53 7.04 -3.29
C ALA A 100 -5.55 5.53 -3.53
N ALA A 101 -4.77 5.04 -4.51
CA ALA A 101 -4.67 3.61 -4.81
C ALA A 101 -4.17 2.79 -3.61
N ILE A 102 -3.14 3.28 -2.90
CA ILE A 102 -2.62 2.60 -1.69
C ILE A 102 -3.66 2.60 -0.57
N SER A 103 -4.32 3.73 -0.33
CA SER A 103 -5.35 3.83 0.72
C SER A 103 -6.53 2.91 0.44
N ASN A 104 -7.02 2.89 -0.81
CA ASN A 104 -8.13 2.03 -1.21
C ASN A 104 -7.74 0.54 -1.12
N ALA A 105 -6.56 0.17 -1.62
CA ALA A 105 -6.09 -1.21 -1.55
C ALA A 105 -5.94 -1.71 -0.10
N TRP A 106 -5.45 -0.86 0.80
CA TRP A 106 -5.38 -1.20 2.23
C TRP A 106 -6.77 -1.44 2.84
N LEU A 107 -7.75 -0.58 2.54
CA LEU A 107 -9.13 -0.76 3.00
C LEU A 107 -9.75 -2.04 2.43
N GLU A 108 -9.70 -2.21 1.11
CA GLU A 108 -10.29 -3.36 0.41
C GLU A 108 -9.69 -4.70 0.88
N ILE A 109 -8.37 -4.78 1.05
CA ILE A 109 -7.74 -6.02 1.48
C ILE A 109 -8.00 -6.34 2.94
N THR A 110 -8.20 -5.31 3.78
CA THR A 110 -8.58 -5.49 5.18
C THR A 110 -10.02 -5.96 5.29
N ASP A 111 -10.93 -5.40 4.48
CA ASP A 111 -12.35 -5.75 4.47
C ASP A 111 -12.61 -7.15 3.87
N ALA A 112 -11.82 -7.57 2.88
CA ALA A 112 -11.99 -8.85 2.20
C ALA A 112 -11.36 -10.06 2.94
N HIS A 113 -10.63 -9.85 4.05
CA HIS A 113 -9.86 -10.90 4.69
C HIS A 113 -10.64 -11.59 5.83
N ASP A 114 -11.19 -12.77 5.55
CA ASP A 114 -12.13 -13.50 6.43
C ASP A 114 -11.44 -14.45 7.46
N GLY A 115 -10.32 -14.02 8.08
CA GLY A 115 -9.45 -14.88 8.91
C GLY A 115 -8.96 -14.28 10.24
N SER A 116 -8.11 -15.00 10.99
CA SER A 116 -7.43 -14.49 12.20
C SER A 116 -6.57 -13.27 11.84
N MET A 117 -7.16 -12.09 11.99
CA MET A 117 -6.74 -10.88 11.27
C MET A 117 -5.55 -10.15 11.88
N VAL A 118 -5.17 -10.42 13.13
CA VAL A 118 -4.25 -9.51 13.83
C VAL A 118 -2.91 -9.38 13.12
N MET A 119 -2.29 -10.51 12.74
CA MET A 119 -0.95 -10.47 12.15
C MET A 119 -0.95 -10.02 10.69
N TRP A 120 -1.91 -10.46 9.87
CA TRP A 120 -2.01 -10.01 8.47
C TRP A 120 -2.39 -8.54 8.36
N ARG A 121 -3.28 -8.05 9.25
CA ARG A 121 -3.60 -6.63 9.34
C ARG A 121 -2.37 -5.79 9.65
N ASP A 122 -1.51 -6.24 10.56
CA ASP A 122 -0.28 -5.52 10.89
C ASP A 122 0.69 -5.48 9.69
N VAL A 123 0.74 -6.55 8.89
CA VAL A 123 1.51 -6.58 7.62
C VAL A 123 0.92 -5.63 6.58
N PHE A 124 -0.40 -5.64 6.37
CA PHE A 124 -1.05 -4.71 5.44
C PHE A 124 -0.86 -3.25 5.86
N ALA A 125 -1.00 -2.96 7.16
CA ALA A 125 -0.78 -1.62 7.70
C ALA A 125 0.67 -1.17 7.56
N ALA A 126 1.65 -2.04 7.80
CA ALA A 126 3.07 -1.72 7.62
C ALA A 126 3.41 -1.46 6.14
N ALA A 127 2.93 -2.32 5.24
CA ALA A 127 3.09 -2.12 3.79
C ALA A 127 2.46 -0.79 3.34
N ALA A 128 1.24 -0.50 3.76
CA ALA A 128 0.56 0.76 3.44
C ALA A 128 1.29 1.97 4.02
N ALA A 129 1.76 1.91 5.27
CA ALA A 129 2.51 3.00 5.89
C ALA A 129 3.81 3.32 5.13
N THR A 130 4.54 2.28 4.72
CA THR A 130 5.77 2.42 3.93
C THR A 130 5.48 2.98 2.55
N LEU A 131 4.42 2.53 1.89
CA LEU A 131 4.07 3.02 0.55
C LEU A 131 3.40 4.39 0.59
N LEU A 132 2.73 4.80 1.66
CA LEU A 132 2.14 6.14 1.80
C LEU A 132 3.17 7.22 2.14
N ASN A 133 4.28 6.85 2.78
CA ASN A 133 5.40 7.75 2.99
C ASN A 133 6.19 7.93 1.67
N ASP A 134 6.30 9.17 1.23
CA ASP A 134 6.81 9.51 -0.09
C ASP A 134 8.28 9.13 -0.26
N THR A 135 9.10 9.39 0.75
CA THR A 135 10.53 9.08 0.72
C THR A 135 10.78 7.58 0.74
N SER A 136 10.09 6.82 1.62
CA SER A 136 10.25 5.36 1.63
C SER A 136 9.68 4.72 0.37
N ARG A 137 8.59 5.24 -0.21
CA ARG A 137 8.06 4.76 -1.49
C ARG A 137 9.10 4.88 -2.60
N VAL A 138 9.75 6.05 -2.76
CA VAL A 138 10.80 6.24 -3.79
C VAL A 138 11.98 5.32 -3.57
N VAL A 139 12.53 5.31 -2.35
CA VAL A 139 13.69 4.47 -2.01
C VAL A 139 13.36 3.01 -2.27
N TYR A 140 12.18 2.56 -1.83
CA TYR A 140 11.72 1.21 -2.05
C TYR A 140 11.65 0.87 -3.54
N MET A 141 10.98 1.70 -4.35
CA MET A 141 10.78 1.45 -5.76
C MET A 141 12.06 1.52 -6.60
N LYS A 142 13.00 2.42 -6.26
CA LYS A 142 14.22 2.64 -7.07
C LYS A 142 15.38 1.77 -6.64
N GLU A 143 15.50 1.46 -5.35
CA GLU A 143 16.72 0.85 -4.79
C GLU A 143 16.53 -0.57 -4.29
N ILE A 144 15.33 -0.89 -3.78
CA ILE A 144 15.06 -2.17 -3.10
C ILE A 144 14.33 -3.13 -4.03
N LEU A 145 13.19 -2.68 -4.56
CA LEU A 145 12.30 -3.48 -5.39
C LEU A 145 13.01 -4.09 -6.60
N PRO A 146 13.82 -3.36 -7.39
CA PRO A 146 14.53 -3.96 -8.53
C PRO A 146 15.52 -5.06 -8.12
N LYS A 147 16.15 -4.92 -6.94
CA LYS A 147 17.07 -5.93 -6.41
C LYS A 147 16.31 -7.18 -5.93
N MET A 148 15.16 -7.00 -5.29
CA MET A 148 14.30 -8.10 -4.85
C MET A 148 13.73 -8.89 -6.03
N GLU A 149 13.35 -8.21 -7.11
CA GLU A 149 12.81 -8.87 -8.31
C GLU A 149 13.88 -9.60 -9.10
N ALA A 150 15.13 -9.13 -9.04
CA ALA A 150 16.27 -9.80 -9.65
C ALA A 150 16.64 -11.13 -8.97
N THR A 151 16.30 -11.35 -7.69
CA THR A 151 16.84 -12.48 -6.90
C THR A 151 16.11 -13.82 -7.01
N LYS A 152 15.18 -14.04 -7.96
CA LYS A 152 14.58 -15.37 -8.26
C LYS A 152 14.28 -16.27 -7.03
N GLY A 153 13.67 -15.71 -5.98
CA GLY A 153 13.29 -16.45 -4.77
C GLY A 153 14.10 -16.11 -3.51
N ASP A 154 15.27 -15.44 -3.64
CA ASP A 154 16.05 -14.97 -2.48
C ASP A 154 15.86 -13.46 -2.23
N ALA A 155 14.61 -13.00 -2.31
CA ALA A 155 14.25 -11.60 -2.04
C ALA A 155 14.43 -11.24 -0.56
N GLU A 156 14.41 -12.25 0.32
CA GLU A 156 14.58 -12.06 1.75
C GLU A 156 16.00 -11.59 2.11
N ARG A 157 17.02 -12.18 1.48
CA ARG A 157 18.41 -11.76 1.67
C ARG A 157 18.63 -10.30 1.30
N VAL A 158 17.99 -9.81 0.24
CA VAL A 158 18.17 -8.43 -0.23
C VAL A 158 17.81 -7.41 0.85
N TRP A 159 16.64 -7.56 1.49
CA TRP A 159 16.24 -6.60 2.52
C TRP A 159 16.98 -6.88 3.84
N ARG A 160 17.28 -8.13 4.18
CA ARG A 160 18.09 -8.45 5.37
C ARG A 160 19.49 -7.85 5.29
N ASP A 161 20.15 -7.92 4.14
CA ASP A 161 21.48 -7.32 3.94
C ASP A 161 21.45 -5.78 4.06
N ILE A 162 20.31 -5.15 3.77
CA ILE A 162 20.12 -3.70 3.88
C ILE A 162 19.75 -3.28 5.31
N CYS A 163 19.14 -4.19 6.08
CA CYS A 163 18.61 -3.96 7.42
C CYS A 163 19.49 -4.52 8.55
N ALA A 164 20.61 -5.18 8.23
CA ALA A 164 21.59 -5.74 9.15
C ALA A 164 22.60 -4.68 9.63
#